data_AF-A0A354PHZ4-F1
#
_entry.id   AF-A0A354PHZ4-F1
#
_cell.length_a   1.000
_cell.length_b   1.000
_cell.length_c   1.000
_cell.angle_alpha   90.00
_cell.angle_beta   90.00
_cell.angle_gamma   90.00
#
_symmetry.space_group_name_H-M   'P 1'
#
loop_
_entity.id
_entity.type
_entity.pdbx_description
1 polymer ?
#
loop_
_entity_poly.entity_id
_entity_poly.type
_entity_poly.pdbx_seq_one_letter_code
_entity_poly.pdbx_strand_id
1 'polypeptide(L)'
;MKEDEEYEGIRMKFDAFLASARIPVQVDIGFGDAITPSSQLIVFPTVLELPAPQLQSYPRETVVAEKFQAMVMLGIANSRMKDFFDLFTLCTQFEFDGEIVRQAISATFERRKTSIPTTPPLALTTEFSEDKQKSLQWNAFLRKTNLNSNDLSLSEISNSLASFLMPPAQAASQGMQFGKYWRPSDGWIERR
;
A
#
# COMPACT_ATOMS: atom_id res chain seq x y z
N MET A 1 14.20 3.47 32.02
CA MET A 1 13.62 4.33 30.97
C MET A 1 13.14 3.40 29.87
N LYS A 2 11.83 3.16 29.82
CA LYS A 2 11.14 2.33 28.83
C LYS A 2 10.15 3.27 28.14
N GLU A 3 10.44 3.66 26.91
CA GLU A 3 9.48 4.31 26.02
C GLU A 3 9.53 3.57 24.66
N ASP A 4 9.35 2.26 24.73
CA ASP A 4 8.87 1.45 23.61
C ASP A 4 7.36 1.32 23.80
N GLU A 5 6.59 2.36 23.48
CA GLU A 5 5.15 2.21 23.29
C GLU A 5 4.85 2.20 21.79
N GLU A 6 5.11 1.04 21.18
CA GLU A 6 4.25 0.58 20.09
C GLU A 6 2.85 0.44 20.67
N TYR A 7 2.04 1.50 20.56
CA TYR A 7 0.62 1.43 20.88
C TYR A 7 0.00 0.38 19.95
N GLU A 8 -0.42 -0.77 20.50
CA GLU A 8 -1.25 -1.71 19.78
C GLU A 8 -2.50 -0.96 19.29
N GLY A 9 -2.74 -0.98 17.97
CA GLY A 9 -3.82 -0.20 17.37
C GLY A 9 -5.17 -0.47 18.03
N ILE A 10 -6.02 0.56 18.09
CA ILE A 10 -7.33 0.47 18.73
C ILE A 10 -8.40 0.14 17.68
N ARG A 11 -9.18 -0.91 17.93
CA ARG A 11 -10.36 -1.24 17.12
C ARG A 11 -11.63 -0.89 17.89
N MET A 12 -12.43 -0.01 17.33
CA MET A 12 -13.75 0.36 17.86
C MET A 12 -14.86 -0.17 16.96
N LYS A 13 -15.95 -0.63 17.57
CA LYS A 13 -17.17 -1.03 16.87
C LYS A 13 -18.34 -0.24 17.44
N PHE A 14 -19.20 0.26 16.57
CA PHE A 14 -20.41 0.97 16.97
C PHE A 14 -21.52 0.70 15.96
N ASP A 15 -22.75 0.99 16.38
CA ASP A 15 -23.92 0.92 15.52
C ASP A 15 -24.28 2.32 15.04
N ALA A 16 -24.19 2.53 13.73
CA ALA A 16 -24.77 3.70 13.08
C ALA A 16 -26.22 3.41 12.69
N PHE A 17 -27.06 4.45 12.64
CA PHE A 17 -28.46 4.33 12.29
C PHE A 17 -28.78 5.24 11.12
N LEU A 18 -29.42 4.69 10.09
CA LEU A 18 -29.98 5.43 8.96
C LEU A 18 -31.48 5.12 8.87
N ALA A 19 -32.31 6.05 9.33
CA ALA A 19 -33.72 5.79 9.62
C ALA A 19 -33.88 4.56 10.54
N SER A 20 -34.60 3.53 10.11
CA SER A 20 -34.76 2.27 10.86
C SER A 20 -33.63 1.25 10.62
N ALA A 21 -32.73 1.50 9.66
CA ALA A 21 -31.62 0.60 9.37
C ALA A 21 -30.50 0.75 10.40
N ARG A 22 -30.07 -0.37 10.98
CA ARG A 22 -28.89 -0.47 11.85
C ARG A 22 -27.69 -0.92 11.02
N ILE A 23 -26.63 -0.13 11.02
CA ILE A 23 -25.42 -0.33 10.23
C ILE A 23 -24.24 -0.52 11.19
N PRO A 24 -23.67 -1.72 11.32
CA PRO A 24 -22.48 -1.92 12.14
C PRO A 24 -21.28 -1.26 11.47
N VAL A 25 -20.59 -0.39 12.20
CA VAL A 25 -19.39 0.31 11.73
C VAL A 25 -18.21 -0.10 12.59
N GLN A 26 -17.07 -0.33 11.94
CA GLN A 26 -15.79 -0.59 12.60
C GLN A 26 -14.80 0.51 12.21
N VAL A 27 -14.08 1.03 13.20
CA VAL A 27 -12.99 1.98 13.01
C VAL A 27 -11.72 1.36 13.60
N ASP A 28 -10.69 1.26 12.78
CA ASP A 28 -9.36 0.83 13.16
C ASP A 28 -8.44 2.05 13.27
N ILE A 29 -7.82 2.26 14.43
CA ILE A 29 -6.91 3.37 14.71
C ILE A 29 -5.49 2.82 14.86
N GLY A 30 -4.64 3.12 13.88
CA GLY A 30 -3.20 2.89 13.97
C GLY A 30 -2.50 4.09 14.60
N PHE A 31 -1.39 3.83 15.31
CA PHE A 31 -0.58 4.87 15.92
C PHE A 31 0.86 4.79 15.45
N GLY A 32 1.48 5.96 15.33
CA GLY A 32 2.92 6.07 15.19
C GLY A 32 3.46 5.90 13.76
N ASP A 33 2.63 5.67 12.75
CA ASP A 33 3.12 5.62 11.38
C ASP A 33 3.68 6.97 10.91
N ALA A 34 4.76 6.91 10.12
CA ALA A 34 5.31 8.09 9.47
C ALA A 34 4.48 8.42 8.23
N ILE A 35 3.92 9.62 8.17
CA ILE A 35 3.11 10.10 7.05
C ILE A 35 3.98 11.03 6.20
N THR A 36 4.31 10.59 4.99
CA THR A 36 5.16 11.32 4.03
C THR A 36 4.56 11.23 2.62
N PRO A 37 4.22 12.37 1.99
CA PRO A 37 4.23 13.74 2.52
C PRO A 37 3.20 13.93 3.65
N SER A 38 2.97 15.15 4.16
CA SER A 38 1.92 15.38 5.16
C SER A 38 0.53 14.97 4.64
N SER A 39 -0.38 14.62 5.57
CA SER A 39 -1.77 14.30 5.21
C SER A 39 -2.44 15.43 4.43
N GLN A 40 -3.38 15.06 3.56
CA GLN A 40 -4.08 16.00 2.70
C GLN A 40 -5.55 16.05 3.06
N LEU A 41 -6.11 17.26 3.14
CA LEU A 41 -7.55 17.43 3.33
C LEU A 41 -8.27 17.07 2.03
N ILE A 42 -9.18 16.10 2.11
CA ILE A 42 -10.05 15.70 1.00
C ILE A 42 -11.50 16.04 1.32
N VAL A 43 -12.28 16.32 0.28
CA VAL A 43 -13.73 16.45 0.34
C VAL A 43 -14.32 15.15 -0.18
N PHE A 44 -15.04 14.41 0.66
CA PHE A 44 -15.59 13.12 0.28
C PHE A 44 -16.97 13.31 -0.42
N PRO A 45 -17.24 12.58 -1.51
CA PRO A 45 -18.53 12.70 -2.21
C PRO A 45 -19.69 12.24 -1.32
N THR A 46 -20.82 12.96 -1.39
CA THR A 46 -22.04 12.60 -0.66
C THR A 46 -23.04 11.93 -1.59
N VAL A 47 -23.72 10.91 -1.07
CA VAL A 47 -24.86 10.26 -1.75
C VAL A 47 -26.16 11.02 -1.48
N LEU A 48 -26.25 11.67 -0.31
CA LEU A 48 -27.38 12.50 0.09
C LEU A 48 -27.04 13.98 -0.11
N GLU A 49 -28.06 14.82 -0.20
CA GLU A 49 -27.95 16.29 -0.26
C GLU A 49 -27.56 16.88 1.11
N LEU A 50 -26.45 16.41 1.66
CA LEU A 50 -25.84 16.88 2.90
C LEU A 50 -24.50 17.54 2.61
N PRO A 51 -24.00 18.43 3.50
CA PRO A 51 -22.67 19.00 3.36
C PRO A 51 -21.60 17.91 3.21
N ALA A 52 -20.70 18.09 2.24
CA ALA A 52 -19.65 17.12 1.98
C ALA A 52 -18.64 17.06 3.14
N PRO A 53 -18.38 15.88 3.73
CA PRO A 53 -17.47 15.78 4.85
C PRO A 53 -16.03 16.01 4.38
N GLN A 54 -15.28 16.74 5.21
CA GLN A 54 -13.86 17.00 5.00
C GLN A 54 -13.04 16.06 5.89
N LEU A 55 -12.11 15.32 5.29
CA LEU A 55 -11.32 14.30 5.98
C LEU A 55 -9.84 14.50 5.71
N GLN A 56 -8.99 14.24 6.70
CA GLN A 56 -7.56 14.10 6.46
C GLN A 56 -7.29 12.72 5.86
N SER A 57 -6.79 12.69 4.64
CA SER A 57 -6.41 11.47 3.93
C SER A 57 -4.91 11.24 4.01
N TYR A 58 -4.53 9.97 4.14
CA TYR A 58 -3.17 9.54 3.89
C TYR A 58 -2.82 9.77 2.42
N PRO A 59 -1.62 10.29 2.12
CA PRO A 59 -1.15 10.39 0.75
C PRO A 59 -0.83 8.99 0.21
N ARG A 60 -0.95 8.82 -1.10
CA ARG A 60 -0.81 7.52 -1.75
C ARG A 60 0.59 6.95 -1.58
N GLU A 61 1.61 7.80 -1.53
CA GLU A 61 3.02 7.45 -1.34
C GLU A 61 3.27 6.78 0.01
N THR A 62 2.64 7.26 1.08
CA THR A 62 2.68 6.59 2.40
C THR A 62 2.00 5.22 2.33
N VAL A 63 0.84 5.12 1.67
CA VAL A 63 0.14 3.83 1.50
C VAL A 63 1.02 2.84 0.72
N VAL A 64 1.71 3.30 -0.32
CA VAL A 64 2.67 2.51 -1.09
C VAL A 64 3.80 2.01 -0.19
N ALA A 65 4.43 2.90 0.56
CA ALA A 65 5.56 2.59 1.43
C ALA A 65 5.18 1.59 2.53
N GLU A 66 4.03 1.74 3.18
CA GLU A 66 3.56 0.84 4.23
C GLU A 66 3.25 -0.57 3.71
N LYS A 67 2.57 -0.67 2.57
CA LYS A 67 2.26 -1.98 1.96
C LYS A 67 3.54 -2.66 1.49
N PHE A 68 4.48 -1.90 0.92
CA PHE A 68 5.77 -2.44 0.54
C PHE A 68 6.58 -2.91 1.76
N GLN A 69 6.63 -2.13 2.84
CA GLN A 69 7.29 -2.54 4.09
C GLN A 69 6.68 -3.83 4.64
N ALA A 70 5.35 -3.97 4.62
CA ALA A 70 4.68 -5.18 5.06
C ALA A 70 5.04 -6.39 4.16
N MET A 71 5.17 -6.20 2.84
CA MET A 71 5.63 -7.25 1.93
C MET A 71 7.04 -7.74 2.26
N VAL A 72 7.95 -6.81 2.57
CA VAL A 72 9.34 -7.12 2.95
C VAL A 72 9.37 -7.86 4.29
N MET A 73 8.66 -7.35 5.30
CA MET A 73 8.68 -7.91 6.65
C MET A 73 8.07 -9.31 6.71
N LEU A 74 6.94 -9.54 6.02
CA LEU A 74 6.20 -10.80 6.10
C LEU A 74 6.81 -11.93 5.25
N GLY A 75 7.54 -11.61 4.18
CA GLY A 75 8.20 -12.59 3.31
C GLY A 75 7.28 -13.75 2.88
N ILE A 76 7.72 -15.00 3.05
CA ILE A 76 6.95 -16.19 2.65
C ILE A 76 5.68 -16.37 3.48
N ALA A 77 5.61 -15.82 4.69
CA ALA A 77 4.40 -15.90 5.53
C ALA A 77 3.30 -14.92 5.06
N ASN A 78 3.59 -14.04 4.10
CA ASN A 78 2.65 -13.02 3.65
C ASN A 78 1.39 -13.62 3.01
N SER A 79 0.25 -13.46 3.67
CA SER A 79 -1.07 -13.89 3.20
C SER A 79 -1.97 -12.71 2.78
N ARG A 80 -1.45 -11.48 2.81
CA ARG A 80 -2.20 -10.25 2.55
C ARG A 80 -2.33 -9.98 1.05
N MET A 81 -3.01 -10.87 0.33
CA MET A 81 -3.20 -10.78 -1.13
C MET A 81 -3.86 -9.45 -1.57
N LYS A 82 -4.69 -8.86 -0.71
CA LYS A 82 -5.27 -7.53 -0.96
C LYS A 82 -4.20 -6.44 -1.12
N ASP A 83 -3.09 -6.51 -0.38
CA ASP A 83 -2.04 -5.48 -0.45
C ASP A 83 -1.35 -5.49 -1.83
N PHE A 84 -1.17 -6.66 -2.44
CA PHE A 84 -0.69 -6.78 -3.82
C PHE A 84 -1.64 -6.12 -4.81
N PHE A 85 -2.93 -6.41 -4.69
CA PHE A 85 -3.95 -5.83 -5.57
C PHE A 85 -4.08 -4.32 -5.39
N ASP A 86 -4.05 -3.83 -4.14
CA ASP A 86 -4.11 -2.39 -3.86
C ASP A 86 -2.90 -1.65 -4.45
N LEU A 87 -1.69 -2.19 -4.27
CA LEU A 87 -0.47 -1.62 -4.86
C LEU A 87 -0.52 -1.65 -6.39
N PHE A 88 -0.99 -2.76 -6.98
CA PHE A 88 -1.15 -2.88 -8.43
C PHE A 88 -2.15 -1.85 -8.96
N THR A 89 -3.27 -1.70 -8.27
CA THR A 89 -4.27 -0.67 -8.58
C THR A 89 -3.66 0.72 -8.50
N LEU A 90 -2.88 1.00 -7.45
CA LEU A 90 -2.20 2.28 -7.27
C LEU A 90 -1.24 2.58 -8.43
N CYS A 91 -0.35 1.66 -8.79
CA CYS A 91 0.63 1.89 -9.84
C CYS A 91 0.03 1.87 -11.26
N THR A 92 -1.13 1.26 -11.47
CA THR A 92 -1.79 1.23 -12.80
C THR A 92 -2.82 2.35 -13.01
N GLN A 93 -3.19 3.08 -11.96
CA GLN A 93 -4.21 4.14 -12.06
C GLN A 93 -3.70 5.54 -11.72
N PHE A 94 -2.57 5.65 -11.03
CA PHE A 94 -2.06 6.94 -10.56
C PHE A 94 -0.62 7.17 -11.00
N GLU A 95 -0.29 8.44 -11.17
CA GLU A 95 1.07 8.90 -11.38
C GLU A 95 1.74 9.19 -10.02
N PHE A 96 3.07 9.10 -9.98
CA PHE A 96 3.84 9.33 -8.76
C PHE A 96 5.11 10.13 -9.03
N ASP A 97 5.43 11.08 -8.17
CA ASP A 97 6.76 11.67 -8.08
C ASP A 97 7.70 10.69 -7.37
N GLY A 98 8.74 10.25 -8.07
CA GLY A 98 9.66 9.23 -7.58
C GLY A 98 10.40 9.65 -6.32
N GLU A 99 10.70 10.94 -6.16
CA GLU A 99 11.41 11.43 -5.00
C GLU A 99 10.50 11.41 -3.76
N ILE A 100 9.20 11.66 -3.94
CA ILE A 100 8.22 11.57 -2.85
C ILE A 100 8.01 10.10 -2.43
N VAL A 101 7.89 9.18 -3.39
CA VAL A 101 7.80 7.73 -3.10
C VAL A 101 9.06 7.25 -2.37
N ARG A 102 10.24 7.67 -2.83
CA ARG A 102 11.51 7.35 -2.17
C ARG A 102 11.56 7.84 -0.72
N GLN A 103 11.15 9.08 -0.47
CA GLN A 103 11.07 9.66 0.88
C GLN A 103 10.09 8.90 1.76
N ALA A 104 8.90 8.56 1.24
CA ALA A 104 7.93 7.77 1.97
C ALA A 104 8.48 6.38 2.35
N ILE A 105 9.13 5.69 1.41
CA ILE A 105 9.80 4.41 1.68
C ILE A 105 10.85 4.57 2.79
N SER A 106 11.74 5.56 2.69
CA SER A 106 12.75 5.82 3.75
C SER A 106 12.09 6.02 5.11
N ALA A 107 11.12 6.93 5.20
CA ALA A 107 10.47 7.29 6.47
C ALA A 107 9.71 6.11 7.09
N THR A 108 8.96 5.35 6.29
CA THR A 108 8.20 4.20 6.78
C THR A 108 9.12 3.06 7.25
N PHE A 109 10.17 2.75 6.49
CA PHE A 109 11.10 1.67 6.83
C PHE A 109 11.93 2.01 8.08
N GLU A 110 12.39 3.26 8.19
CA GLU A 110 13.06 3.76 9.40
C GLU A 110 12.14 3.67 10.62
N ARG A 111 10.91 4.20 10.51
CA ARG A 111 9.93 4.21 11.60
C ARG A 111 9.56 2.81 12.09
N ARG A 112 9.49 1.84 11.17
CA ARG A 112 9.19 0.43 11.43
C ARG A 112 10.43 -0.44 11.60
N LYS A 113 11.61 0.18 11.76
CA LYS A 113 12.90 -0.48 12.03
C LYS A 113 13.16 -1.66 11.07
N THR A 114 12.78 -1.51 9.80
CA THR A 114 12.93 -2.54 8.75
C THR A 114 13.97 -2.05 7.75
N SER A 115 14.94 -2.90 7.39
CA SER A 115 15.92 -2.54 6.36
C SER A 115 15.28 -2.47 4.97
N ILE A 116 15.61 -1.43 4.20
CA ILE A 116 15.14 -1.30 2.81
C ILE A 116 15.88 -2.34 1.96
N PRO A 117 15.16 -3.20 1.20
CA PRO A 117 15.81 -4.23 0.40
C PRO A 117 16.50 -3.63 -0.83
N THR A 118 17.71 -4.11 -1.14
CA THR A 118 18.48 -3.72 -2.34
C THR A 118 18.15 -4.60 -3.57
N THR A 119 17.66 -5.81 -3.32
CA THR A 119 17.15 -6.77 -4.31
C THR A 119 15.66 -6.99 -4.12
N PRO A 120 14.92 -7.48 -5.13
CA PRO A 120 13.51 -7.82 -4.96
C PRO A 120 13.28 -8.71 -3.73
N PRO A 121 12.40 -8.32 -2.77
CA PRO A 121 12.05 -9.19 -1.66
C PRO A 121 11.32 -10.42 -2.19
N LEU A 122 11.30 -11.51 -1.41
CA LEU A 122 10.67 -12.78 -1.80
C LEU A 122 9.24 -12.58 -2.34
N ALA A 123 8.45 -11.70 -1.72
CA ALA A 123 7.10 -11.35 -2.15
C ALA A 123 6.99 -10.91 -3.63
N LEU A 124 8.08 -10.41 -4.22
CA LEU A 124 8.16 -9.92 -5.60
C LEU A 124 8.99 -10.85 -6.51
N THR A 125 9.26 -12.09 -6.10
CA THR A 125 10.00 -13.07 -6.92
C THR A 125 9.08 -14.11 -7.54
N THR A 126 9.58 -14.76 -8.60
CA THR A 126 8.92 -15.90 -9.25
C THR A 126 8.62 -17.02 -8.25
N GLU A 127 9.58 -17.32 -7.35
CA GLU A 127 9.44 -18.33 -6.29
C GLU A 127 8.18 -18.12 -5.45
N PHE A 128 7.86 -16.88 -5.07
CA PHE A 128 6.63 -16.58 -4.33
C PHE A 128 5.39 -16.66 -5.21
N SER A 129 5.46 -16.12 -6.42
CA SER A 129 4.30 -16.04 -7.31
C SER A 129 3.85 -17.41 -7.84
N GLU A 130 4.78 -18.35 -8.03
CA GLU A 130 4.54 -19.71 -8.52
C GLU A 130 4.32 -20.72 -7.38
N ASP A 131 4.50 -20.31 -6.13
CA ASP A 131 4.16 -21.15 -5.00
C ASP A 131 2.66 -21.53 -5.04
N LYS A 132 2.40 -22.83 -4.84
CA LYS A 132 1.05 -23.40 -4.93
C LYS A 132 0.12 -22.79 -3.89
N GLN A 133 0.61 -22.55 -2.68
CA GLN A 133 -0.19 -21.97 -1.60
C GLN A 133 -0.49 -20.49 -1.88
N LYS A 134 0.46 -19.72 -2.42
CA LYS A 134 0.23 -18.32 -2.82
C LYS A 134 -0.75 -18.19 -3.97
N SER A 135 -0.63 -19.04 -4.98
CA SER A 135 -1.60 -19.10 -6.08
C SER A 135 -3.02 -19.39 -5.59
N LEU A 136 -3.18 -20.32 -4.63
CA LEU A 136 -4.48 -20.60 -4.01
C LEU A 136 -5.03 -19.40 -3.22
N GLN A 137 -4.17 -18.72 -2.44
CA GLN A 137 -4.55 -17.52 -1.70
C GLN A 137 -4.99 -16.39 -2.63
N TRP A 138 -4.27 -16.18 -3.74
CA TRP A 138 -4.60 -15.19 -4.77
C TRP A 138 -5.96 -15.46 -5.41
N ASN A 139 -6.19 -16.69 -5.88
CA ASN A 139 -7.46 -17.08 -6.50
C ASN A 139 -8.64 -16.98 -5.51
N ALA A 140 -8.42 -17.33 -4.24
CA ALA A 140 -9.44 -17.17 -3.21
C ALA A 140 -9.78 -15.68 -2.97
N PHE A 141 -8.78 -14.80 -2.99
CA PHE A 141 -8.98 -13.35 -2.89
C PHE A 141 -9.77 -12.79 -4.08
N LEU A 142 -9.41 -13.15 -5.32
CA LEU A 142 -10.11 -12.72 -6.53
C LEU A 142 -11.58 -13.13 -6.51
N ARG A 143 -11.87 -14.40 -6.18
CA ARG A 143 -13.24 -14.91 -6.07
C ARG A 143 -14.04 -14.16 -5.00
N LYS A 144 -13.44 -13.85 -3.85
CA LYS A 144 -14.11 -13.13 -2.75
C LYS A 144 -14.46 -11.69 -3.13
N THR A 145 -13.67 -11.07 -4.00
CA THR A 145 -13.82 -9.66 -4.40
C THR A 145 -14.61 -9.50 -5.71
N ASN A 146 -15.11 -10.59 -6.30
CA ASN A 146 -15.76 -10.62 -7.61
C ASN A 146 -14.91 -9.97 -8.72
N LEU A 147 -13.59 -10.04 -8.60
CA LEU A 147 -12.66 -9.63 -9.63
C LEU A 147 -12.47 -10.80 -10.61
N ASN A 148 -12.50 -10.53 -11.91
CA ASN A 148 -12.35 -11.56 -12.93
C ASN A 148 -10.96 -12.20 -12.81
N SER A 149 -10.93 -13.49 -12.49
CA SER A 149 -9.70 -14.24 -12.22
C SER A 149 -8.88 -14.60 -13.46
N ASN A 150 -9.44 -14.38 -14.66
CA ASN A 150 -8.83 -14.81 -15.91
C ASN A 150 -7.82 -13.81 -16.49
N ASP A 151 -7.78 -12.59 -15.98
CA ASP A 151 -7.02 -11.50 -16.60
C ASP A 151 -5.79 -11.06 -15.80
N LEU A 152 -5.57 -11.57 -14.58
CA LEU A 152 -4.50 -11.11 -13.68
C LEU A 152 -3.87 -12.24 -12.85
N SER A 153 -2.71 -12.73 -13.27
CA SER A 153 -1.92 -13.67 -12.48
C SER A 153 -1.12 -12.95 -11.38
N LEU A 154 -0.83 -13.67 -10.28
CA LEU A 154 0.03 -13.16 -9.21
C LEU A 154 1.45 -12.83 -9.72
N SER A 155 1.94 -13.56 -10.73
CA SER A 155 3.25 -13.33 -11.34
C SER A 155 3.29 -12.01 -12.10
N GLU A 156 2.30 -11.72 -12.95
CA GLU A 156 2.21 -10.44 -13.69
C GLU A 156 2.14 -9.24 -12.74
N ILE A 157 1.35 -9.37 -11.66
CA ILE A 157 1.27 -8.34 -10.62
C ILE A 157 2.62 -8.18 -9.93
N SER A 158 3.26 -9.26 -9.51
CA SER A 158 4.56 -9.21 -8.83
C SER A 158 5.62 -8.53 -9.69
N ASN A 159 5.65 -8.82 -11.00
CA ASN A 159 6.56 -8.19 -11.95
C ASN A 159 6.29 -6.68 -12.14
N SER A 160 5.00 -6.30 -12.21
CA SER A 160 4.60 -4.90 -12.31
C SER A 160 4.99 -4.13 -11.05
N LEU A 161 4.74 -4.73 -9.88
CA LEU A 161 5.11 -4.17 -8.58
C LEU A 161 6.63 -4.07 -8.41
N ALA A 162 7.41 -5.06 -8.85
CA ALA A 162 8.86 -4.97 -8.83
C ALA A 162 9.36 -3.79 -9.66
N SER A 163 8.80 -3.58 -10.86
CA SER A 163 9.17 -2.46 -11.75
C SER A 163 8.82 -1.09 -11.15
N PHE A 164 7.73 -1.01 -10.39
CA PHE A 164 7.31 0.21 -9.70
C PHE A 164 8.12 0.47 -8.41
N LEU A 165 8.22 -0.51 -7.52
CA LEU A 165 8.71 -0.34 -6.14
C LEU A 165 10.23 -0.37 -6.02
N MET A 166 10.91 -1.20 -6.83
CA MET A 166 12.36 -1.43 -6.63
C MET A 166 13.22 -0.21 -6.98
N PRO A 167 12.98 0.54 -8.07
CA PRO A 167 13.82 1.70 -8.39
C PRO A 167 13.86 2.77 -7.28
N PRO A 168 12.74 3.27 -6.73
CA PRO A 168 12.80 4.21 -5.60
C PRO A 168 13.33 3.56 -4.32
N ALA A 169 13.06 2.27 -4.07
CA ALA A 169 13.62 1.57 -2.91
C ALA A 169 15.14 1.46 -2.95
N GLN A 170 15.72 1.17 -4.12
CA GLN A 170 17.17 1.12 -4.30
C GLN A 170 17.81 2.49 -4.08
N ALA A 171 17.25 3.55 -4.67
CA ALA A 171 17.70 4.91 -4.41
C ALA A 171 17.63 5.28 -2.92
N ALA A 172 16.53 4.90 -2.25
CA ALA A 172 16.36 5.10 -0.82
C ALA A 172 17.43 4.38 0.01
N SER A 173 17.73 3.11 -0.31
CA SER A 173 18.75 2.32 0.39
C SER A 173 20.17 2.89 0.24
N GLN A 174 20.43 3.63 -0.82
CA GLN A 174 21.72 4.24 -1.14
C GLN A 174 21.81 5.72 -0.72
N GLY A 175 20.73 6.29 -0.17
CA GLY A 175 20.64 7.72 0.14
C GLY A 175 20.73 8.62 -1.09
N MET A 176 20.41 8.10 -2.28
CA MET A 176 20.42 8.85 -3.54
C MET A 176 19.06 9.47 -3.82
N GLN A 177 19.04 10.57 -4.58
CA GLN A 177 17.79 11.13 -5.09
C GLN A 177 17.20 10.24 -6.19
N PHE A 178 15.87 10.28 -6.34
CA PHE A 178 15.16 9.56 -7.39
C PHE A 178 14.23 10.51 -8.17
N GLY A 179 14.82 11.38 -9.00
CA GLY A 179 14.13 12.42 -9.77
C GLY A 179 13.31 11.94 -10.98
N LYS A 180 12.77 10.72 -10.95
CA LYS A 180 11.90 10.18 -12.01
C LYS A 180 10.43 10.38 -11.69
N TYR A 181 9.58 10.20 -12.69
CA TYR A 181 8.14 10.28 -12.57
C TYR A 181 7.49 8.99 -13.08
N TRP A 182 6.57 8.41 -12.31
CA TRP A 182 5.85 7.21 -12.72
C TRP A 182 4.61 7.58 -13.50
N ARG A 183 4.44 6.96 -14.67
CA ARG A 183 3.18 6.95 -15.42
C ARG A 183 2.69 5.52 -15.58
N PRO A 184 1.42 5.21 -15.30
CA PRO A 184 0.89 3.86 -15.43
C PRO A 184 1.19 3.14 -16.75
N SER A 185 1.19 3.87 -17.87
CA SER A 185 1.43 3.30 -19.20
C SER A 185 2.91 3.22 -19.59
N ASP A 186 3.77 4.04 -19.00
CA ASP A 186 5.17 4.21 -19.44
C ASP A 186 6.21 3.72 -18.41
N GLY A 187 5.79 3.49 -17.16
CA GLY A 187 6.68 3.23 -16.04
C GLY A 187 7.42 4.50 -15.56
N TRP A 188 8.64 4.32 -15.05
CA TRP A 188 9.48 5.44 -14.58
C TRP A 188 10.15 6.17 -15.74
N ILE A 189 9.74 7.41 -15.97
CA ILE A 189 10.30 8.32 -16.98
C ILE A 189 11.08 9.48 -16.35
N GLU A 190 11.99 10.10 -17.09
CA GLU A 190 12.68 11.31 -16.64
C GLU A 190 11.70 12.50 -16.54
N ARG A 191 11.89 13.35 -15.52
CA ARG A 191 11.11 14.58 -15.35
C ARG A 191 11.52 15.57 -16.45
N ARG A 192 10.62 15.90 -17.37
CA ARG A 192 10.82 16.97 -18.36
C ARG A 192 10.68 18.34 -17.73
#